data_AF-A0A165F1U7-F1
#
_entry.id   AF-A0A165F1U7-F1
#
_cell.length_a   1.000
_cell.length_b   1.000
_cell.length_c   1.000
_cell.angle_alpha   90.00
_cell.angle_beta   90.00
_cell.angle_gamma   90.00
#
_symmetry.space_group_name_H-M   'P 1'
#
loop_
_entity.id
_entity.type
_entity.pdbx_description
1 polymer ?
#
loop_
_entity_poly.entity_id
_entity_poly.type
_entity_poly.pdbx_seq_one_letter_code
_entity_poly.pdbx_strand_id
1 'polypeptide(L)'
;MNKAIEEDRKGNYAFACNLYLRSLYYFNQALKDEKDDQRKQWIESRMKKCQERAQQLERSLREVLERRQRRDGGRWATLVELRW
;
A
#
# COMPACT_ATOMS: atom_id res chain seq x y z
N MET A 1 2.29 8.35 -7.52
CA MET A 1 0.83 8.21 -7.33
C MET A 1 0.07 7.82 -8.60
N ASN A 2 0.14 8.56 -9.72
CA ASN A 2 -0.64 8.24 -10.93
C ASN A 2 -0.45 6.80 -11.44
N LYS A 3 0.79 6.31 -11.47
CA LYS A 3 1.09 4.92 -11.84
C LYS A 3 0.45 3.89 -10.89
N ALA A 4 0.34 4.20 -9.59
CA ALA A 4 -0.32 3.31 -8.63
C ALA A 4 -1.82 3.17 -8.95
N ILE A 5 -2.48 4.30 -9.30
CA ILE A 5 -3.90 4.33 -9.66
C ILE A 5 -4.15 3.57 -10.97
N GLU A 6 -3.25 3.70 -11.95
CA GLU A 6 -3.36 2.98 -13.21
C GLU A 6 -3.27 1.46 -13.00
N GLU A 7 -2.29 1.01 -12.22
CA GLU A 7 -2.09 -0.41 -11.93
C GLU A 7 -3.21 -0.98 -11.04
N ASP A 8 -3.75 -0.18 -10.12
CA ASP A 8 -4.93 -0.53 -9.32
C ASP A 8 -6.15 -0.76 -10.22
N ARG A 9 -6.39 0.15 -11.18
CA ARG A 9 -7.48 0.01 -12.17
C ARG A 9 -7.31 -1.20 -13.08
N LYS A 10 -6.07 -1.60 -13.38
CA LYS A 10 -5.76 -2.81 -14.17
C LYS A 10 -5.93 -4.11 -13.36
N GLY A 11 -6.20 -4.03 -12.05
CA GLY A 11 -6.29 -5.20 -11.18
C GLY A 11 -4.92 -5.74 -10.73
N ASN A 12 -3.83 -5.02 -11.01
CA ASN A 12 -2.48 -5.40 -10.62
C ASN A 12 -2.20 -5.02 -9.14
N TYR A 13 -3.02 -5.55 -8.23
CA TYR A 13 -3.12 -5.10 -6.84
C TYR A 13 -1.81 -5.17 -6.05
N ALA A 14 -1.00 -6.22 -6.24
CA ALA A 14 0.29 -6.35 -5.56
C ALA A 14 1.30 -5.27 -6.00
N PHE A 15 1.31 -4.95 -7.29
CA PHE A 15 2.18 -3.91 -7.83
C PHE A 15 1.67 -2.51 -7.47
N ALA A 16 0.35 -2.30 -7.55
CA ALA A 16 -0.31 -1.06 -7.12
C ALA A 16 -0.03 -0.76 -5.64
N CYS A 17 -0.13 -1.77 -4.77
CA CYS A 17 0.17 -1.64 -3.34
C CYS A 17 1.61 -1.14 -3.10
N ASN A 18 2.60 -1.77 -3.73
CA ASN A 18 3.99 -1.31 -3.65
C ASN A 18 4.18 0.13 -4.15
N LEU A 19 3.48 0.52 -5.22
CA LEU A 19 3.55 1.89 -5.75
C LEU A 19 2.88 2.93 -4.82
N TYR A 20 1.83 2.54 -4.09
CA TYR A 20 1.22 3.38 -3.05
C TYR A 20 2.18 3.58 -1.86
N LEU A 21 2.82 2.51 -1.37
CA LEU A 21 3.83 2.59 -0.30
C LEU A 21 5.03 3.46 -0.71
N ARG A 22 5.51 3.31 -1.94
CA ARG A 22 6.58 4.18 -2.47
C ARG A 22 6.14 5.64 -2.59
N SER A 23 4.88 5.90 -2.96
CA SER A 23 4.34 7.26 -2.97
C SER A 23 4.30 7.86 -1.56
N LEU A 24 3.93 7.07 -0.54
CA LEU A 24 3.95 7.48 0.86
C LEU A 24 5.35 7.83 1.36
N TYR A 25 6.37 7.06 0.96
CA TYR A 25 7.75 7.38 1.28
C TYR A 25 8.14 8.76 0.76
N TYR A 26 7.85 9.08 -0.51
CA TYR A 26 8.16 10.38 -1.08
C TYR A 26 7.38 11.53 -0.43
N PHE A 27 6.09 11.32 -0.12
CA PHE A 27 5.31 12.33 0.59
C PHE A 27 5.86 12.60 1.99
N ASN A 28 6.29 11.57 2.73
CA ASN A 28 6.96 11.74 4.02
C ASN A 28 8.25 12.55 3.90
N GLN A 29 9.08 12.31 2.86
CA GLN A 29 10.28 13.12 2.66
C GLN A 29 9.93 14.57 2.33
N ALA A 30 8.93 14.82 1.48
CA ALA A 30 8.48 16.17 1.16
C ALA A 30 7.93 16.91 2.39
N LEU A 31 7.27 16.21 3.31
CA LEU A 31 6.69 16.82 4.52
C LEU A 31 7.74 17.36 5.50
N LYS A 32 8.95 16.78 5.52
CA LYS A 32 10.01 17.14 6.49
C LYS A 32 10.45 18.59 6.37
N ASP A 33 10.55 19.08 5.14
CA ASP A 33 11.10 20.39 4.82
C ASP A 33 10.03 21.38 4.33
N GLU A 34 8.78 20.95 4.19
CA GLU A 34 7.68 21.82 3.78
C GLU A 34 7.36 22.80 4.91
N LYS A 35 7.26 24.09 4.58
CA LYS A 35 7.00 25.17 5.55
C LYS A 35 5.61 25.76 5.37
N ASP A 36 5.01 25.58 4.21
CA ASP A 36 3.67 26.08 3.90
C ASP A 36 2.60 25.12 4.45
N ASP A 37 1.77 25.63 5.36
CA ASP A 37 0.75 24.84 6.04
C ASP A 37 -0.36 24.35 5.08
N GLN A 38 -0.68 25.12 4.03
CA GLN A 38 -1.64 24.66 3.02
C GLN A 38 -1.07 23.50 2.21
N ARG A 39 0.22 23.56 1.87
CA ARG A 39 0.92 22.46 1.18
C ARG A 39 1.04 21.24 2.08
N LYS A 40 1.36 21.39 3.37
CA LYS A 40 1.36 20.28 4.33
C LYS A 40 0.01 19.57 4.37
N GLN A 41 -1.08 20.32 4.57
CA GLN A 41 -2.43 19.75 4.61
C GLN A 41 -2.78 19.02 3.31
N TRP A 42 -2.36 19.57 2.16
CA TRP A 42 -2.54 18.92 0.88
C TRP A 42 -1.76 17.60 0.78
N ILE A 43 -0.49 17.59 1.18
CA ILE A 43 0.37 16.39 1.20
C ILE A 43 -0.22 15.34 2.14
N GLU A 44 -0.60 15.71 3.37
CA GLU A 44 -1.21 14.82 4.37
C GLU A 44 -2.53 14.21 3.85
N SER A 45 -3.39 15.00 3.20
CA SER A 45 -4.62 14.51 2.58
C SER A 45 -4.34 13.45 1.50
N ARG A 46 -3.28 13.65 0.71
CA ARG A 46 -2.85 12.66 -0.29
C ARG A 46 -2.25 11.42 0.35
N MET A 47 -1.48 11.57 1.42
CA MET A 47 -0.93 10.45 2.19
C MET A 47 -2.04 9.58 2.77
N LYS A 48 -3.05 10.18 3.40
CA LYS A 48 -4.19 9.44 3.96
C LYS A 48 -4.87 8.55 2.92
N LYS A 49 -5.13 9.09 1.73
CA LYS A 49 -5.70 8.33 0.60
C LYS A 49 -4.82 7.17 0.16
N CYS A 50 -3.50 7.38 0.10
CA CYS A 50 -2.54 6.32 -0.22
C CYS A 50 -2.51 5.22 0.85
N GLN A 51 -2.54 5.59 2.15
CA GLN A 51 -2.56 4.65 3.27
C GLN A 51 -3.84 3.79 3.26
N GLU A 52 -5.00 4.42 3.17
CA GLU A 52 -6.30 3.74 3.14
C GLU A 52 -6.35 2.71 1.99
N ARG A 53 -5.91 3.12 0.79
CA ARG A 53 -5.93 2.23 -0.37
C ARG A 53 -4.91 1.09 -0.26
N ALA A 54 -3.68 1.38 0.17
CA ALA A 54 -2.67 0.34 0.37
C ALA A 54 -3.13 -0.71 1.39
N GLN A 55 -3.70 -0.29 2.53
CA GLN A 55 -4.25 -1.19 3.54
C GLN A 55 -5.44 -2.02 3.02
N GLN A 56 -6.29 -1.43 2.17
CA GLN A 56 -7.38 -2.18 1.56
C GLN A 56 -6.86 -3.24 0.60
N LEU A 57 -5.90 -2.89 -0.26
CA LEU A 57 -5.26 -3.83 -1.20
C LEU A 57 -4.53 -4.95 -0.46
N GLU A 58 -3.80 -4.64 0.61
CA GLU A 58 -3.12 -5.64 1.43
C GLU A 58 -4.10 -6.64 2.06
N ARG A 59 -5.21 -6.16 2.62
CA ARG A 59 -6.27 -7.02 3.16
C ARG A 59 -6.86 -7.93 2.08
N SER A 60 -7.22 -7.37 0.92
CA SER A 60 -7.75 -8.16 -0.19
C SER A 60 -6.76 -9.21 -0.70
N LEU A 61 -5.47 -8.86 -0.79
CA LEU A 61 -4.42 -9.81 -1.18
C LEU A 61 -4.27 -10.93 -0.15
N ARG A 62 -4.26 -10.61 1.14
CA ARG A 62 -4.20 -11.59 2.22
C ARG A 62 -5.40 -12.54 2.17
N GLU A 63 -6.62 -12.04 2.03
CA GLU A 63 -7.82 -12.87 1.89
C GLU A 63 -7.74 -13.81 0.68
N VAL A 64 -7.24 -13.32 -0.47
CA VAL A 64 -7.06 -14.15 -1.66
C VAL A 64 -6.01 -15.25 -1.42
N LEU A 65 -4.90 -14.93 -0.78
CA LEU A 65 -3.85 -15.89 -0.44
C LEU A 65 -4.35 -16.94 0.56
N GLU A 66 -5.06 -16.54 1.61
CA GLU A 66 -5.66 -17.47 2.58
C GLU A 66 -6.70 -18.38 1.92
N ARG A 67 -7.55 -17.84 1.03
CA ARG A 67 -8.52 -18.65 0.28
C ARG A 67 -7.85 -19.64 -0.66
N ARG A 68 -6.70 -19.28 -1.25
CA ARG A 68 -5.87 -20.23 -2.04
C ARG A 68 -5.27 -21.30 -1.13
N GLN A 69 -4.69 -20.90 0.01
CA GLN A 69 -4.06 -21.82 0.97
C GLN A 69 -5.04 -22.85 1.57
N ARG A 70 -6.29 -22.45 1.85
CA ARG A 70 -7.36 -23.37 2.27
C ARG A 70 -7.74 -24.36 1.17
N ARG A 71 -7.64 -23.95 -0.10
CA ARG A 71 -7.92 -24.79 -1.27
C ARG A 71 -6.79 -25.78 -1.55
N ASP A 72 -5.55 -25.36 -1.35
CA ASP A 72 -4.35 -26.13 -1.66
C ASP A 72 -3.90 -27.04 -0.50
N GLY A 73 -4.69 -27.16 0.57
CA GLY A 73 -4.46 -28.16 1.62
C GLY A 73 -3.16 -27.98 2.39
N GLY A 74 -2.93 -26.78 2.95
CA GLY A 74 -2.06 -26.53 4.10
C GLY A 74 -0.65 -27.14 4.07
N ARG A 75 0.33 -26.41 3.54
CA ARG A 75 1.75 -26.64 3.88
C ARG A 75 2.63 -25.40 3.65
N TRP A 76 2.48 -24.38 4.50
CA TRP A 76 3.50 -23.33 4.68
C TRP A 76 3.47 -22.87 6.15
N ALA A 77 3.93 -23.73 7.04
CA ALA A 77 4.48 -23.27 8.30
C ALA A 77 5.85 -22.64 8.00
N THR A 78 6.20 -21.59 8.75
CA THR A 78 7.43 -20.80 8.75
C THR A 78 7.50 -19.60 7.79
N LEU A 79 7.94 -18.48 8.38
CA LEU A 79 8.25 -17.17 7.81
C LEU A 79 7.12 -16.14 7.78
N VAL A 80 6.62 -15.79 8.97
CA VAL A 80 6.30 -14.38 9.25
C VAL A 80 7.20 -13.90 10.39
N GLU A 81 8.49 -13.76 10.09
CA GLU A 81 9.38 -12.86 10.81
C GLU A 81 10.00 -11.90 9.80
N LEU A 82 9.23 -10.90 9.40
CA LEU A 82 9.78 -9.62 8.98
C LEU A 82 8.95 -8.52 9.66
N ARG A 83 9.30 -8.35 10.94
CA ARG A 83 9.08 -7.12 11.70
C ARG A 83 9.96 -6.04 11.07
N TRP A 84 9.33 -4.99 10.57
CA TRP A 84 9.99 -3.72 10.30
C TRP A 84 10.32 -3.02 11.62
#